data_AF-A0A8D0M0X5-F1
#
_entry.id   AF-A0A8D0M0X5-F1
#
_cell.length_a   1.000
_cell.length_b   1.000
_cell.length_c   1.000
_cell.angle_alpha   90.00
_cell.angle_beta   90.00
_cell.angle_gamma   90.00
#
_symmetry.space_group_name_H-M   'P 1'
#
loop_
_entity.id
_entity.type
_entity.pdbx_description
1 polymer ?
#
loop_
_entity_poly.entity_id
_entity_poly.type
_entity_poly.pdbx_seq_one_letter_code
_entity_poly.pdbx_strand_id
1 'polypeptide(L)'
;MSIPFSNTHYRIPQGFGNLLEGLTREILREQPDNIPAFAAAYFENLLEKREKTNFDPAEWGTKIEDRFYNNHAFKEQEPPEKCEPGKEKSQTSVEDTPALKSLLPTKESSKDKNMEENAALKIQAAFRGHLAREEVRKMKSSEIQENETEENE
;
A
#
# COMPACT_ATOMS: atom_id res chain seq x y z
N MET A 1 5.07 -4.23 -13.76
CA MET A 1 4.67 -5.64 -13.53
C MET A 1 5.82 -6.61 -13.79
N SER A 2 6.40 -7.25 -12.77
CA SER A 2 7.31 -8.40 -12.93
C SER A 2 6.59 -9.66 -12.45
N ILE A 3 6.55 -10.70 -13.29
CA ILE A 3 5.96 -12.00 -12.89
C ILE A 3 6.94 -12.67 -11.93
N PRO A 4 6.58 -12.88 -10.64
CA PRO A 4 7.52 -13.38 -9.64
C PRO A 4 8.02 -14.80 -9.96
N PHE A 5 7.20 -15.59 -10.66
CA PHE A 5 7.50 -16.97 -11.00
C PHE A 5 7.33 -17.18 -12.51
N SER A 6 8.34 -16.76 -13.28
CA SER A 6 8.55 -17.30 -14.62
C SER A 6 9.91 -17.98 -14.67
N ASN A 7 9.99 -19.11 -15.37
CA ASN A 7 11.22 -19.88 -15.58
C ASN A 7 12.20 -19.18 -16.57
N THR A 8 12.09 -17.87 -16.71
CA THR A 8 12.84 -17.07 -17.69
C THR A 8 13.72 -16.06 -16.96
N HIS A 9 14.99 -16.00 -17.34
CA HIS A 9 15.94 -15.04 -16.78
C HIS A 9 15.77 -13.61 -17.33
N TYR A 10 15.05 -13.46 -18.44
CA TYR A 10 14.75 -12.14 -19.00
C TYR A 10 13.57 -11.51 -18.27
N ARG A 11 13.84 -10.42 -17.55
CA ARG A 11 12.84 -9.59 -16.86
C ARG A 11 12.54 -8.34 -17.69
N ILE A 12 11.29 -7.93 -17.66
CA ILE A 12 10.84 -6.68 -18.29
C ILE A 12 11.35 -5.51 -17.44
N PRO A 13 12.02 -4.50 -18.03
CA PRO A 13 12.45 -3.31 -17.29
C PRO A 13 11.27 -2.59 -16.64
N GLN A 14 11.53 -2.02 -15.47
CA GLN A 14 10.53 -1.20 -14.79
C GLN A 14 10.20 0.03 -15.63
N GLY A 15 8.94 0.48 -15.57
CA GLY A 15 8.49 1.64 -16.33
C GLY A 15 8.24 1.39 -17.82
N PHE A 16 8.69 0.26 -18.38
CA PHE A 16 8.48 -0.08 -19.79
C PHE A 16 6.99 -0.11 -20.17
N GLY A 17 6.14 -0.67 -19.30
CA GLY A 17 4.69 -0.68 -19.51
C GLY A 17 4.10 0.72 -19.62
N ASN A 18 4.55 1.65 -18.77
CA ASN A 18 4.10 3.05 -18.78
C ASN A 18 4.47 3.76 -20.09
N LEU A 19 5.68 3.53 -20.61
CA LEU A 19 6.11 4.08 -21.90
C LEU A 19 5.22 3.58 -23.04
N LEU A 20 4.94 2.27 -23.06
CA LEU A 20 4.13 1.66 -24.10
C LEU A 20 2.67 2.11 -24.01
N GLU A 21 2.13 2.24 -22.80
CA GLU A 21 0.78 2.76 -22.58
C GLU A 21 0.65 4.21 -23.04
N GLY A 22 1.63 5.06 -22.72
CA GLY A 22 1.64 6.45 -23.17
C GLY A 22 1.65 6.55 -24.70
N LEU A 23 2.55 5.82 -25.36
CA LEU A 23 2.63 5.79 -26.83
C LEU A 23 1.31 5.30 -27.45
N THR A 24 0.77 4.18 -26.96
CA THR A 24 -0.44 3.58 -27.54
C THR A 24 -1.67 4.47 -27.36
N ARG A 25 -1.77 5.20 -26.24
CA ARG A 25 -2.84 6.21 -26.04
C ARG A 25 -2.76 7.34 -27.06
N GLU A 26 -1.57 7.84 -27.36
CA GLU A 26 -1.41 8.90 -28.36
C GLU A 26 -1.64 8.39 -29.79
N ILE A 27 -1.23 7.16 -30.12
CA ILE A 27 -1.56 6.53 -31.41
C ILE A 27 -3.09 6.42 -31.57
N LEU A 28 -3.79 5.96 -30.54
CA LEU A 28 -5.24 5.83 -30.59
C LEU A 28 -5.94 7.20 -30.74
N ARG A 29 -5.33 8.26 -30.22
CA ARG A 29 -5.83 9.62 -30.30
C ARG A 29 -5.59 10.28 -31.66
N GLU A 30 -4.37 10.19 -32.19
CA GLU A 30 -3.99 10.89 -33.43
C GLU A 30 -4.24 10.06 -34.69
N GLN A 31 -4.39 8.74 -34.57
CA GLN A 31 -4.58 7.80 -35.69
C GLN A 31 -3.61 8.04 -36.85
N PRO A 32 -2.28 8.03 -36.61
CA PRO A 32 -1.29 8.31 -37.64
C PRO A 32 -1.19 7.15 -38.65
N ASP A 33 -1.00 7.48 -39.93
CA ASP A 33 -0.80 6.47 -40.99
C ASP A 33 0.52 5.69 -40.83
N ASN A 34 1.57 6.36 -40.32
CA ASN A 34 2.90 5.76 -40.12
C ASN A 34 3.26 5.69 -38.63
N ILE A 35 2.88 4.58 -38.01
CA ILE A 35 3.11 4.33 -36.58
C ILE A 35 4.60 4.36 -36.20
N PRO A 36 5.54 3.71 -36.93
CA PRO A 36 6.96 3.77 -36.58
C PRO A 36 7.54 5.19 -36.57
N ALA A 37 7.22 6.00 -37.57
CA ALA A 37 7.67 7.39 -37.63
C ALA A 37 7.08 8.23 -36.50
N PHE A 38 5.79 8.04 -36.20
CA PHE A 38 5.12 8.69 -35.08
C PHE A 38 5.76 8.31 -33.73
N ALA A 39 6.02 7.02 -33.51
CA ALA A 39 6.62 6.53 -32.27
C ALA A 39 8.02 7.11 -32.04
N ALA A 40 8.84 7.20 -33.09
CA ALA A 40 10.15 7.85 -33.00
C ALA A 40 10.02 9.31 -32.57
N ALA A 41 9.16 10.09 -33.24
CA ALA A 41 8.92 11.49 -32.89
C ALA A 41 8.37 11.66 -31.46
N TYR A 42 7.47 10.77 -31.03
CA TYR A 42 6.92 10.76 -29.68
C TYR A 42 8.01 10.55 -28.63
N PHE A 43 8.91 9.58 -28.81
CA PHE A 43 9.98 9.32 -27.87
C PHE A 43 11.05 10.42 -27.86
N GLU A 44 11.36 11.04 -29.00
CA GLU A 44 12.22 12.24 -29.05
C GLU A 44 11.64 13.38 -28.22
N ASN A 45 10.34 13.67 -28.39
CA ASN A 45 9.65 14.68 -27.58
C ASN A 45 9.63 14.34 -26.09
N LEU A 46 9.55 13.04 -25.75
CA LEU A 46 9.57 12.58 -24.37
C LEU A 46 10.96 12.75 -23.74
N LEU A 47 12.02 12.45 -24.48
CA LEU A 47 13.41 12.67 -24.07
C LEU A 47 13.69 14.16 -23.86
N GLU A 48 13.26 15.01 -24.78
CA GLU A 48 13.43 16.45 -24.68
C GLU A 48 12.72 17.03 -23.43
N LYS A 49 11.49 16.57 -23.15
CA LYS A 49 10.77 16.94 -21.92
C LYS A 49 11.51 16.48 -20.68
N ARG A 50 12.06 15.26 -20.68
CA ARG A 50 12.84 14.73 -19.57
C ARG A 50 14.08 15.57 -19.30
N GLU A 51 14.81 15.96 -20.33
CA GLU A 51 16.01 16.80 -20.18
C GLU A 51 15.68 18.21 -19.66
N LYS A 52 14.55 18.79 -20.11
CA LYS A 52 14.11 20.13 -19.68
C LYS A 52 13.54 20.17 -18.27
N THR A 53 12.73 19.18 -17.90
CA THR A 53 11.95 19.18 -16.65
C THR A 53 12.54 18.27 -15.57
N ASN A 54 13.49 17.43 -15.94
CA ASN A 54 14.03 16.33 -15.12
C ASN A 54 12.95 15.37 -14.60
N PHE A 55 11.80 15.31 -15.29
CA PHE A 55 10.67 14.45 -14.95
C PHE A 55 10.52 13.35 -16.01
N ASP A 56 10.50 12.09 -15.55
CA ASP A 56 10.30 10.92 -16.41
C ASP A 56 8.99 10.20 -16.02
N PRO A 57 7.99 10.14 -16.93
CA PRO A 57 6.75 9.40 -16.69
C PRO A 57 6.95 7.91 -16.38
N ALA A 58 7.98 7.28 -16.93
CA ALA A 58 8.27 5.86 -16.70
C ALA A 58 8.73 5.60 -15.25
N GLU A 59 9.56 6.49 -14.73
CA GLU A 59 10.03 6.46 -13.33
C GLU A 59 8.90 6.72 -12.35
N TRP A 60 8.04 7.69 -12.66
CA TRP A 60 6.88 8.00 -11.82
C TRP A 60 5.86 6.85 -11.79
N GLY A 61 5.52 6.29 -12.95
CA GLY A 61 4.61 5.14 -13.07
C GLY A 61 5.16 3.90 -12.35
N THR A 62 6.46 3.65 -12.44
CA THR A 62 7.14 2.56 -11.72
C THR A 62 6.91 2.64 -10.21
N LYS A 63 7.08 3.83 -9.61
CA LYS A 63 6.88 4.02 -8.17
C LYS A 63 5.45 3.75 -7.72
N ILE A 64 4.48 3.89 -8.63
CA ILE A 64 3.07 3.58 -8.34
C ILE A 64 2.84 2.07 -8.43
N GLU A 65 3.29 1.42 -9.51
CA GLU A 65 3.14 -0.01 -9.74
C GLU A 65 3.88 -0.88 -8.72
N ASP A 66 5.07 -0.47 -8.30
CA ASP A 66 5.91 -1.23 -7.36
C ASP A 66 5.23 -1.42 -6.00
N ARG A 67 4.45 -0.43 -5.55
CA ARG A 67 3.63 -0.53 -4.33
C ARG A 67 2.58 -1.63 -4.37
N PHE A 68 2.12 -2.03 -5.56
CA PHE A 68 1.12 -3.08 -5.71
C PHE A 68 1.73 -4.48 -5.77
N TYR A 69 2.97 -4.62 -6.27
CA TYR A 69 3.61 -5.92 -6.48
C TYR A 69 4.67 -6.27 -5.43
N ASN A 70 5.32 -5.27 -4.84
CA ASN A 70 6.29 -5.41 -3.76
C ASN A 70 5.74 -4.77 -2.48
N ASN A 71 4.59 -5.24 -1.98
CA ASN A 71 4.16 -4.90 -0.62
C ASN A 71 5.21 -5.42 0.38
N HIS A 72 6.14 -4.55 0.78
CA HIS A 72 7.09 -4.81 1.88
C HIS A 72 6.45 -4.66 3.26
N ALA A 73 5.13 -4.48 3.33
CA ALA A 73 4.36 -4.46 4.58
C ALA A 73 4.61 -5.68 5.49
N PHE A 74 5.15 -6.78 4.95
CA PHE A 74 5.51 -8.00 5.69
C PHE A 74 7.01 -8.32 5.73
N LYS A 75 7.91 -7.50 5.16
CA LYS A 75 9.36 -7.81 5.14
C LYS A 75 10.15 -7.26 6.33
N GLU A 76 9.56 -6.39 7.15
CA GLU A 76 10.26 -5.77 8.29
C GLU A 76 10.21 -6.62 9.58
N GLN A 77 9.59 -7.81 9.55
CA GLN A 77 9.50 -8.72 10.70
C GLN A 77 10.11 -10.10 10.43
N GLU A 78 11.38 -10.17 10.03
CA GLU A 78 12.15 -11.41 10.21
C GLU A 78 13.55 -11.07 10.76
N PRO A 79 13.76 -11.09 12.09
CA PRO A 79 15.10 -11.32 12.63
C PRO A 79 15.54 -12.76 12.25
N PRO A 80 16.82 -13.00 11.92
CA PRO A 80 17.26 -14.29 11.44
C PRO A 80 17.48 -15.23 12.62
N GLU A 81 16.51 -16.10 12.92
CA GLU A 81 16.76 -17.29 13.74
C GLU A 81 16.76 -18.54 12.88
N LYS A 82 17.94 -19.15 12.79
CA LYS A 82 18.12 -20.55 12.39
C LYS A 82 17.31 -21.43 13.35
N CYS A 83 16.50 -22.37 12.84
CA CYS A 83 16.39 -23.74 13.35
C CYS A 83 15.52 -24.63 12.44
N GLU A 84 15.97 -25.87 12.26
CA GLU A 84 15.37 -27.00 11.53
C GLU A 84 14.06 -27.53 12.18
N PRO A 85 13.24 -28.35 11.48
CA PRO A 85 11.80 -28.47 11.71
C PRO A 85 11.41 -29.53 12.77
N GLY A 86 10.34 -29.27 13.53
CA GLY A 86 9.62 -30.31 14.26
C GLY A 86 8.61 -29.84 15.31
N LYS A 87 7.34 -30.27 15.11
CA LYS A 87 6.23 -30.46 16.08
C LYS A 87 5.19 -29.34 16.30
N GLU A 88 4.13 -29.45 15.49
CA GLU A 88 2.69 -29.50 15.80
C GLU A 88 2.05 -28.82 17.05
N LYS A 89 1.03 -27.98 16.71
CA LYS A 89 -0.35 -27.81 17.25
C LYS A 89 -0.64 -26.84 18.41
N SER A 90 -1.41 -25.78 18.09
CA SER A 90 -2.81 -25.47 18.55
C SER A 90 -3.14 -24.01 18.18
N GLN A 91 -3.93 -23.73 17.13
CA GLN A 91 -5.40 -23.51 17.04
C GLN A 91 -6.01 -22.32 17.83
N THR A 92 -6.91 -21.61 17.13
CA THR A 92 -7.92 -20.59 17.50
C THR A 92 -7.47 -19.11 17.40
N SER A 93 -8.19 -18.15 16.81
CA SER A 93 -9.55 -18.10 16.22
C SER A 93 -9.64 -17.08 15.07
N VAL A 94 -10.70 -17.26 14.27
CA VAL A 94 -11.27 -16.41 13.22
C VAL A 94 -11.66 -15.01 13.77
N GLU A 95 -11.56 -13.96 12.95
CA GLU A 95 -12.73 -13.27 12.37
C GLU A 95 -12.37 -12.04 11.53
N ASP A 96 -13.16 -11.90 10.48
CA ASP A 96 -13.22 -10.92 9.40
C ASP A 96 -13.21 -9.45 9.84
N THR A 97 -12.72 -8.56 8.97
CA THR A 97 -13.50 -7.34 8.64
C THR A 97 -13.15 -6.77 7.26
N PRO A 98 -14.14 -6.21 6.56
CA PRO A 98 -14.13 -6.00 5.11
C PRO A 98 -13.51 -4.67 4.69
N ALA A 99 -12.94 -4.69 3.49
CA ALA A 99 -12.48 -3.54 2.74
C ALA A 99 -13.62 -2.55 2.42
N LEU A 100 -13.40 -1.26 2.68
CA LEU A 100 -14.22 -0.18 2.12
C LEU A 100 -13.34 0.77 1.31
N LYS A 101 -13.61 0.76 0.00
CA LYS A 101 -13.11 1.65 -1.04
C LYS A 101 -13.40 3.12 -0.70
N SER A 102 -12.37 3.98 -0.71
CA SER A 102 -12.44 5.24 -1.45
C SER A 102 -11.03 5.84 -1.57
N LEU A 103 -10.46 5.79 -2.77
CA LEU A 103 -9.32 6.62 -3.12
C LEU A 103 -9.37 6.86 -4.63
N LEU A 104 -9.68 8.10 -5.00
CA LEU A 104 -8.88 8.84 -5.98
C LEU A 104 -8.91 10.34 -5.59
N PRO A 105 -7.82 11.07 -5.90
CA PRO A 105 -7.38 12.25 -5.18
C PRO A 105 -7.77 13.53 -5.91
N THR A 106 -7.70 14.66 -5.23
CA THR A 106 -7.62 15.96 -5.88
C THR A 106 -6.69 16.87 -5.10
N LYS A 107 -5.64 17.31 -5.81
CA LYS A 107 -4.78 18.48 -5.59
C LYS A 107 -3.59 18.35 -4.63
N GLU A 108 -2.45 18.29 -5.30
CA GLU A 108 -1.07 18.37 -4.83
C GLU A 108 -0.74 19.80 -4.37
N SER A 109 -0.93 20.08 -3.09
CA SER A 109 -0.24 21.18 -2.36
C SER A 109 -0.34 21.10 -0.83
N SER A 110 -1.01 20.08 -0.28
CA SER A 110 -1.44 19.99 1.13
C SER A 110 -1.05 18.67 1.82
N LYS A 111 0.00 17.98 1.34
CA LYS A 111 0.25 16.57 1.70
C LYS A 111 0.75 16.37 3.13
N ASP A 112 1.56 17.29 3.66
CA ASP A 112 2.13 17.15 5.00
C ASP A 112 1.09 17.41 6.10
N LYS A 113 0.27 18.46 5.95
CA LYS A 113 -0.85 18.75 6.86
C LYS A 113 -1.86 17.59 6.93
N ASN A 114 -2.21 17.02 5.78
CA ASN A 114 -3.10 15.87 5.74
C ASN A 114 -2.50 14.62 6.39
N MET A 115 -1.18 14.41 6.34
CA MET A 115 -0.55 13.25 6.97
C MET A 115 -0.49 13.41 8.50
N GLU A 116 -0.16 14.62 8.98
CA GLU A 116 -0.17 14.98 10.39
C GLU A 116 -1.58 14.91 10.99
N GLU A 117 -2.59 15.46 10.31
CA GLU A 117 -3.98 15.39 10.73
C GLU A 117 -4.48 13.94 10.81
N ASN A 118 -4.16 13.12 9.81
CA ASN A 118 -4.51 11.69 9.82
C ASN A 118 -3.79 10.92 10.95
N ALA A 119 -2.54 11.24 11.25
CA ALA A 119 -1.80 10.66 12.36
C ALA A 119 -2.41 11.07 13.71
N ALA A 120 -2.73 12.35 13.88
CA ALA A 120 -3.38 12.87 15.08
C ALA A 120 -4.75 12.21 15.31
N LEU A 121 -5.58 12.08 14.26
CA LEU A 121 -6.88 11.41 14.32
C LEU A 121 -6.75 9.94 14.77
N LYS A 122 -5.74 9.21 14.29
CA LYS A 122 -5.48 7.82 14.71
C LYS A 122 -5.11 7.73 16.19
N ILE A 123 -4.22 8.61 16.67
CA ILE A 123 -3.81 8.65 18.09
C ILE A 123 -5.02 8.98 18.98
N GLN A 124 -5.82 9.97 18.60
CA GLN A 124 -7.00 10.37 19.35
C GLN A 124 -8.07 9.28 19.42
N ALA A 125 -8.36 8.62 18.28
CA ALA A 125 -9.32 7.52 18.23
C ALA A 125 -8.86 6.34 19.10
N ALA A 126 -7.58 5.97 19.03
CA ALA A 126 -7.01 4.90 19.84
C ALA A 126 -7.07 5.21 21.34
N PHE A 127 -6.69 6.43 21.74
CA PHE A 127 -6.71 6.87 23.14
C PHE A 127 -8.13 6.92 23.70
N ARG A 128 -9.09 7.48 22.95
CA ARG A 128 -10.50 7.47 23.35
C ARG A 128 -11.03 6.05 23.54
N GLY A 129 -10.68 5.14 22.64
CA GLY A 129 -11.00 3.73 22.78
C GLY A 129 -10.35 3.08 24.01
N HIS A 130 -9.09 3.43 24.32
CA HIS A 130 -8.40 2.95 25.51
C HIS A 130 -9.12 3.38 26.79
N LEU A 131 -9.51 4.65 26.91
CA LEU A 131 -10.26 5.16 28.06
C LEU A 131 -11.59 4.43 28.27
N ALA A 132 -12.38 4.26 27.20
CA ALA A 132 -13.65 3.55 27.29
C ALA A 132 -13.45 2.09 27.76
N ARG A 133 -12.41 1.41 27.26
CA ARG A 133 -12.09 0.04 27.68
C ARG A 133 -11.58 -0.03 29.12
N GLU A 134 -10.82 0.97 29.56
CA GLU A 134 -10.37 1.12 30.96
C GLU A 134 -11.55 1.26 31.92
N GLU A 135 -12.55 2.08 31.59
CA GLU A 135 -13.76 2.26 32.40
C GLU A 135 -14.57 0.97 32.51
N VAL A 136 -14.81 0.30 31.39
CA VAL A 136 -15.50 -1.01 31.37
C VAL A 136 -14.73 -2.05 32.18
N ARG A 137 -13.40 -2.04 32.10
CA ARG A 137 -12.55 -2.96 32.88
C ARG A 137 -12.65 -2.69 34.38
N LYS A 138 -12.72 -1.42 34.80
CA LYS A 138 -12.93 -1.02 36.21
C LYS A 138 -14.29 -1.47 36.72
N MET A 139 -15.36 -1.20 35.96
CA MET A 139 -16.72 -1.65 36.30
C MET A 139 -16.78 -3.17 36.45
N LYS A 140 -16.16 -3.92 35.52
CA LYS A 140 -16.09 -5.37 35.61
C LYS A 140 -15.30 -5.85 36.84
N SER A 141 -14.21 -5.18 37.22
CA SER A 141 -13.45 -5.55 38.41
C SER A 141 -14.16 -5.22 39.72
N SER A 142 -14.93 -4.13 39.80
CA SER A 142 -15.74 -3.80 40.98
C SER A 142 -16.94 -4.73 41.12
N GLU A 143 -17.59 -5.07 40.01
CA GLU A 143 -18.74 -6.01 40.00
C GLU A 143 -18.33 -7.43 40.41
N ILE A 144 -17.10 -7.86 40.09
CA ILE A 144 -16.57 -9.15 40.60
C ILE A 144 -16.34 -9.11 42.12
N GLN A 145 -15.89 -7.99 42.67
CA GLN A 145 -15.66 -7.86 44.12
C GLN A 145 -16.97 -7.80 44.93
N GLU A 146 -18.01 -7.13 44.41
CA GLU A 146 -19.31 -7.06 45.07
C GLU A 146 -19.99 -8.44 45.11
N ASN A 147 -19.90 -9.21 44.02
CA ASN A 147 -20.45 -10.57 43.97
C ASN A 147 -19.70 -11.57 44.88
N GLU A 148 -18.38 -11.42 45.09
CA GLU A 148 -17.61 -12.29 46.01
C GLU A 148 -17.89 -12.00 47.50
N THR A 149 -18.35 -10.78 47.83
CA THR A 149 -18.77 -10.42 49.20
C THR A 149 -20.18 -10.90 49.55
N GLU A 150 -21.10 -10.99 48.58
CA GLU A 150 -22.47 -11.47 48.81
C GLU A 150 -22.58 -13.00 48.89
N GLU A 151 -21.64 -13.75 48.32
CA GLU A 151 -21.60 -15.23 48.43
C GLU A 151 -20.95 -15.75 49.74
N ASN A 152 -20.37 -14.87 50.58
CA ASN A 152 -19.68 -15.24 51.82
C ASN A 152 -20.36 -14.75 53.12
N GLU A 153 -21.59 -14.23 53.07
CA GLU A 153 -22.49 -14.01 54.22
C GLU A 153 -23.63 -15.06 54.27
#